data_AF-A0A6I7DHK9-F1
#
_entry.id   AF-A0A6I7DHK9-F1
#
_cell.length_a   1.000
_cell.length_b   1.000
_cell.length_c   1.000
_cell.angle_alpha   90.00
_cell.angle_beta   90.00
_cell.angle_gamma   90.00
#
_symmetry.space_group_name_H-M   'P 1'
#
loop_
_entity.id
_entity.type
_entity.pdbx_description
1 polymer ?
#
loop_
_entity_poly.entity_id
_entity_poly.type
_entity_poly.pdbx_seq_one_letter_code
_entity_poly.pdbx_strand_id
1 'polypeptide(L)'
;MKIGILIVILYMMTTTIWAHTRDPFFPENSDDEKISSTFIEERTSTTEQPEELHHQLYPLNYADAERLGEQLSDHTIPLLSQQGRVIIDREANSLSIVDNSKALSEIGDWLKLRDTPQQQVHITAHIVSSSQDALNELGTQWGLQALKTQTEAASTIPNAISTTSSLNSALSTPSLSALSLHQNTKNPLHYIAFNIARINGRLLELELSALEQEKQLSIIASPRLTTAHEKTASIKQGTEIPYVSRDNEITRVQFKEAVLGMEVTPIIQRNKKIRLILKISQNTPGIALVQGGSEHLSIDKQEISTEVTIHDGETIMLGGIFQQKQQEHTAKIPFLSSIPLLGVLFSHKRDQHSRHELVIFITPKLI
;
A
#
# COMPACT_ATOMS: atom_id res chain seq x y z
N MET A 1 -7.24 -52.56 -27.56
CA MET A 1 -5.88 -53.11 -27.73
C MET A 1 -5.15 -52.93 -26.40
N LYS A 2 -4.71 -54.05 -25.80
CA LYS A 2 -3.85 -54.19 -24.60
C LYS A 2 -4.50 -53.82 -23.24
N ILE A 3 -4.84 -54.85 -22.43
CA ILE A 3 -4.05 -55.46 -21.33
C ILE A 3 -4.19 -54.60 -20.07
N GLY A 4 -4.67 -55.07 -18.92
CA GLY A 4 -4.98 -56.42 -18.42
C GLY A 4 -4.83 -56.39 -16.89
N ILE A 5 -5.35 -57.45 -16.22
CA ILE A 5 -4.80 -58.01 -14.96
C ILE A 5 -5.09 -57.13 -13.71
N LEU A 6 -5.71 -57.56 -12.61
CA LEU A 6 -5.85 -58.88 -11.98
C LEU A 6 -6.69 -58.72 -10.68
N ILE A 7 -7.48 -59.74 -10.29
CA ILE A 7 -7.64 -60.31 -8.91
C ILE A 7 -8.31 -59.42 -7.83
N VAL A 8 -9.28 -59.81 -6.98
CA VAL A 8 -9.79 -61.09 -6.41
C VAL A 8 -11.12 -60.73 -5.67
N ILE A 9 -12.29 -61.37 -5.89
CA ILE A 9 -12.78 -62.70 -5.42
C ILE A 9 -12.80 -62.76 -3.88
N LEU A 10 -13.84 -63.18 -3.15
CA LEU A 10 -15.18 -63.64 -3.43
C LEU A 10 -15.88 -63.73 -2.06
N TYR A 11 -17.15 -63.37 -2.07
CA TYR A 11 -18.09 -63.40 -0.95
C TYR A 11 -18.67 -64.82 -0.78
N MET A 12 -18.87 -65.22 0.47
CA MET A 12 -19.94 -66.11 0.95
C MET A 12 -19.90 -67.64 0.76
N MET A 13 -20.08 -68.28 1.92
CA MET A 13 -20.86 -69.50 2.22
C MET A 13 -20.49 -70.80 1.50
N THR A 14 -20.19 -71.83 2.28
CA THR A 14 -21.18 -72.89 2.59
C THR A 14 -20.61 -73.88 3.59
N THR A 15 -21.51 -74.43 4.38
CA THR A 15 -21.35 -75.40 5.45
C THR A 15 -21.00 -76.80 4.92
N THR A 16 -20.14 -77.54 5.61
CA THR A 16 -20.15 -79.01 5.59
C THR A 16 -19.79 -79.55 6.96
N ILE A 17 -20.55 -80.56 7.34
CA ILE A 17 -20.64 -81.26 8.61
C ILE A 17 -19.84 -82.57 8.47
N TRP A 18 -18.96 -82.94 9.42
CA TRP A 18 -19.00 -84.26 10.10
C TRP A 18 -17.78 -84.57 10.99
N ALA A 19 -18.12 -85.17 12.14
CA ALA A 19 -17.42 -86.17 12.95
C ALA A 19 -16.10 -85.83 13.65
N HIS A 20 -16.30 -85.53 14.93
CA HIS A 20 -15.41 -85.59 16.07
C HIS A 20 -14.77 -86.98 16.26
N THR A 21 -13.43 -87.06 16.26
CA THR A 21 -12.67 -88.12 16.92
C THR A 21 -12.44 -87.72 18.37
N ARG A 22 -13.02 -88.48 19.32
CA ARG A 22 -13.01 -88.21 20.76
C ARG A 22 -11.72 -88.70 21.43
N ASP A 23 -11.13 -87.81 22.22
CA ASP A 23 -10.00 -88.08 23.13
C ASP A 23 -10.57 -88.47 24.52
N PRO A 24 -10.18 -89.61 25.13
CA PRO A 24 -10.89 -90.17 26.28
C PRO A 24 -10.61 -89.51 27.66
N PHE A 25 -10.13 -88.26 27.72
CA PHE A 25 -9.65 -87.67 28.99
C PHE A 25 -10.31 -86.37 29.45
N PHE A 26 -11.42 -85.92 28.86
CA PHE A 26 -12.20 -84.79 29.40
C PHE A 26 -13.71 -85.02 29.32
N PRO A 27 -14.44 -85.03 30.47
CA PRO A 27 -15.89 -84.98 30.47
C PRO A 27 -16.39 -83.55 30.24
N GLU A 28 -17.42 -83.43 29.39
CA GLU A 28 -18.20 -82.22 29.14
C GLU A 28 -19.41 -82.19 30.09
N ASN A 29 -19.69 -81.01 30.67
CA ASN A 29 -20.73 -80.79 31.68
C ASN A 29 -22.15 -81.00 31.13
N SER A 30 -23.07 -81.44 31.99
CA SER A 30 -24.49 -81.21 31.78
C SER A 30 -25.10 -80.47 32.97
N ASP A 31 -25.90 -79.47 32.60
CA ASP A 31 -27.09 -78.96 33.27
C ASP A 31 -26.93 -77.81 34.29
N ASP A 32 -27.44 -76.67 33.82
CA ASP A 32 -27.99 -75.56 34.57
C ASP A 32 -28.83 -76.01 35.77
N GLU A 33 -28.63 -75.40 36.94
CA GLU A 33 -29.67 -74.65 37.66
C GLU A 33 -29.19 -74.20 39.05
N LYS A 34 -29.33 -72.89 39.29
CA LYS A 34 -29.87 -72.29 40.52
C LYS A 34 -29.04 -72.19 41.81
N ILE A 35 -28.95 -70.93 42.23
CA ILE A 35 -29.03 -70.37 43.61
C ILE A 35 -27.70 -69.97 44.27
N SER A 36 -27.36 -68.71 44.03
CA SER A 36 -27.15 -67.61 44.99
C SER A 36 -26.78 -67.87 46.46
N SER A 37 -25.99 -66.91 46.96
CA SER A 37 -25.68 -66.52 48.34
C SER A 37 -24.59 -67.34 49.03
N THR A 38 -23.50 -66.78 49.54
CA THR A 38 -23.49 -65.82 50.68
C THR A 38 -22.08 -65.17 50.83
N PHE A 39 -22.03 -63.84 51.00
CA PHE A 39 -21.04 -62.99 51.76
C PHE A 39 -19.52 -63.11 51.51
N ILE A 40 -18.67 -62.05 51.54
CA ILE A 40 -18.71 -60.57 51.40
C ILE A 40 -17.23 -60.11 51.36
N GLU A 41 -17.01 -58.82 51.05
CA GLU A 41 -15.80 -57.97 51.20
C GLU A 41 -14.88 -57.84 49.97
N GLU A 42 -14.45 -56.66 49.51
CA GLU A 42 -14.72 -55.24 49.83
C GLU A 42 -13.81 -54.44 48.90
N ARG A 43 -14.36 -53.70 47.92
CA ARG A 43 -13.71 -52.54 47.31
C ARG A 43 -14.78 -51.57 46.84
N THR A 44 -15.14 -50.66 47.74
CA THR A 44 -15.64 -49.30 47.51
C THR A 44 -16.11 -48.99 46.09
N SER A 45 -17.40 -49.21 45.84
CA SER A 45 -18.15 -48.43 44.87
C SER A 45 -18.35 -47.03 45.47
N THR A 46 -17.58 -46.05 45.03
CA THR A 46 -18.02 -44.66 45.13
C THR A 46 -19.29 -44.55 44.32
N THR A 47 -20.39 -44.26 44.99
CA THR A 47 -21.67 -43.91 44.36
C THR A 47 -21.46 -42.62 43.56
N GLU A 48 -21.28 -42.71 42.24
CA GLU A 48 -21.51 -41.57 41.35
C GLU A 48 -23.02 -41.30 41.37
N GLN A 49 -23.44 -40.34 42.20
CA GLN A 49 -24.74 -39.72 42.05
C GLN A 49 -24.81 -39.12 40.64
N PRO A 50 -25.96 -39.20 39.93
CA PRO A 50 -26.13 -38.46 38.68
C PRO A 50 -25.86 -36.99 38.97
N GLU A 51 -24.81 -36.42 38.38
CA GLU A 51 -24.49 -35.01 38.53
C GLU A 51 -25.68 -34.20 38.04
N GLU A 52 -26.30 -33.43 38.94
CA GLU A 52 -27.44 -32.59 38.58
C GLU A 52 -26.97 -31.52 37.58
N LEU A 53 -27.58 -31.55 36.40
CA LEU A 53 -27.32 -30.57 35.36
C LEU A 53 -28.07 -29.28 35.69
N HIS A 54 -27.33 -28.19 35.78
CA HIS A 54 -27.87 -26.87 36.05
C HIS A 54 -27.86 -26.04 34.76
N HIS A 55 -28.87 -25.20 34.59
CA HIS A 55 -28.96 -24.26 33.48
C HIS A 55 -28.60 -22.86 33.95
N GLN A 56 -27.72 -22.17 33.22
CA GLN A 56 -27.33 -20.81 33.53
C GLN A 56 -27.18 -19.96 32.25
N LEU A 57 -27.69 -18.74 32.31
CA LEU A 57 -27.61 -17.75 31.24
C LEU A 57 -26.50 -16.74 31.55
N TYR A 58 -25.64 -16.50 30.56
CA TYR A 58 -24.54 -15.55 30.60
C TYR A 58 -24.72 -14.48 29.50
N PRO A 59 -25.24 -13.29 29.84
CA PRO A 59 -25.24 -12.16 28.92
C PRO A 59 -23.81 -11.60 28.76
N LEU A 60 -23.41 -11.28 27.52
CA LEU A 60 -22.09 -10.71 27.22
C LEU A 60 -22.19 -9.25 26.79
N ASN A 61 -21.31 -8.40 27.31
CA ASN A 61 -21.36 -6.95 27.06
C ASN A 61 -20.39 -6.48 25.98
N TYR A 62 -19.19 -7.07 25.91
CA TYR A 62 -18.09 -6.66 25.05
C TYR A 62 -17.65 -7.77 24.10
N ALA A 63 -17.69 -9.03 24.57
CA ALA A 63 -17.35 -10.18 23.76
C ALA A 63 -18.54 -10.64 22.90
N ASP A 64 -18.21 -11.24 21.76
CA ASP A 64 -19.17 -11.82 20.83
C ASP A 64 -19.54 -13.24 21.28
N ALA A 65 -20.83 -13.47 21.56
CA ALA A 65 -21.36 -14.76 21.99
C ALA A 65 -21.11 -15.87 20.98
N GLU A 66 -21.14 -15.56 19.68
CA GLU A 66 -20.90 -16.56 18.65
C GLU A 66 -19.48 -17.12 18.74
N ARG A 67 -18.47 -16.24 18.79
CA ARG A 67 -17.06 -16.64 18.87
C ARG A 67 -16.73 -17.42 20.13
N LEU A 68 -17.25 -17.00 21.28
CA LEU A 68 -17.00 -17.70 22.55
C LEU A 68 -17.77 -19.01 22.64
N GLY A 69 -19.00 -19.05 22.13
CA GLY A 69 -19.82 -20.26 22.10
C GLY A 69 -19.24 -21.35 21.20
N GLU A 70 -18.69 -20.98 20.05
CA GLU A 70 -17.94 -21.90 19.17
C GLU A 70 -16.71 -22.47 19.88
N GLN A 71 -15.92 -21.62 20.55
CA GLN A 71 -14.73 -22.08 21.30
C GLN A 71 -15.05 -23.08 22.42
N LEU A 72 -16.20 -22.91 23.07
CA LEU A 72 -16.70 -23.81 24.10
C LEU A 72 -17.25 -25.12 23.50
N SER A 73 -17.95 -25.03 22.36
CA SER A 73 -18.56 -26.21 21.69
C SER A 73 -17.52 -27.10 21.02
N ASP A 74 -16.46 -26.51 20.45
CA ASP A 74 -15.39 -27.23 19.75
C ASP A 74 -14.43 -27.94 20.72
N HIS A 75 -14.68 -27.93 22.03
CA HIS A 75 -13.80 -28.47 23.08
C HIS A 75 -12.34 -27.98 22.98
N THR A 76 -12.10 -26.83 22.33
CA THR A 76 -10.76 -26.21 22.25
C THR A 76 -10.25 -25.87 23.65
N ILE A 77 -11.18 -25.65 24.58
CA ILE A 77 -10.93 -25.51 26.01
C ILE A 77 -11.83 -26.55 26.70
N PRO A 78 -11.27 -27.57 27.38
CA PRO A 78 -12.05 -28.63 28.02
C PRO A 78 -12.67 -28.13 29.34
N LEU A 79 -13.56 -27.13 29.23
CA LEU A 79 -14.31 -26.55 30.36
C LEU A 79 -15.71 -27.14 30.49
N LEU A 80 -16.22 -27.81 29.44
CA LEU A 80 -17.51 -28.50 29.47
C LEU A 80 -17.35 -29.92 29.98
N SER A 81 -18.34 -30.40 30.73
CA SER A 81 -18.47 -31.82 31.09
C SER A 81 -18.90 -32.65 29.87
N GLN A 82 -18.81 -33.99 30.00
CA GLN A 82 -19.26 -34.93 28.97
C GLN A 82 -20.74 -34.77 28.59
N GLN A 83 -21.55 -34.21 29.48
CA GLN A 83 -22.99 -33.96 29.29
C GLN A 83 -23.32 -32.47 29.05
N GLY A 84 -22.29 -31.62 28.97
CA GLY A 84 -22.44 -30.18 28.83
C GLY A 84 -22.96 -29.78 27.45
N ARG A 85 -23.87 -28.80 27.40
CA ARG A 85 -24.34 -28.19 26.14
C ARG A 85 -24.34 -26.68 26.22
N VAL A 86 -23.86 -26.04 25.17
CA VAL A 86 -23.93 -24.59 24.97
C VAL A 86 -24.96 -24.27 23.89
N ILE A 87 -25.78 -23.26 24.17
CA ILE A 87 -26.76 -22.70 23.25
C ILE A 87 -26.41 -21.23 23.09
N ILE A 88 -26.21 -20.80 21.85
CA ILE A 88 -25.83 -19.44 21.49
C ILE A 88 -27.08 -18.68 21.10
N ASP A 89 -27.38 -17.58 21.80
CA ASP A 89 -28.40 -16.62 21.40
C ASP A 89 -27.72 -15.39 20.78
N ARG A 90 -27.82 -15.29 19.45
CA ARG A 90 -27.20 -14.20 18.67
C ARG A 90 -27.96 -12.89 18.80
N GLU A 91 -29.28 -12.92 19.01
CA GLU A 91 -30.08 -11.70 19.09
C GLU A 91 -29.85 -11.00 20.42
N ALA A 92 -29.75 -11.78 21.50
CA ALA A 92 -29.50 -11.26 22.85
C ALA A 92 -28.01 -11.16 23.23
N ASN A 93 -27.08 -11.53 22.34
CA ASN A 93 -25.64 -11.70 22.62
C ASN A 93 -25.40 -12.41 23.96
N SER A 94 -25.99 -13.60 24.12
CA SER A 94 -25.94 -14.35 25.36
C SER A 94 -25.66 -15.83 25.14
N LEU A 95 -25.02 -16.46 26.13
CA LEU A 95 -24.71 -17.88 26.14
C LEU A 95 -25.55 -18.57 27.20
N SER A 96 -26.36 -19.52 26.77
CA SER A 96 -27.14 -20.40 27.65
C SER A 96 -26.41 -21.73 27.77
N ILE A 97 -25.91 -22.03 28.97
CA ILE A 97 -25.06 -23.19 29.22
C ILE A 97 -25.79 -24.14 30.19
N VAL A 98 -25.80 -25.42 29.85
CA VAL A 98 -26.33 -26.50 30.70
C VAL A 98 -25.18 -27.44 31.03
N ASP A 99 -24.78 -27.50 32.29
CA ASP A 99 -23.66 -28.33 32.75
C ASP A 99 -23.72 -28.57 34.27
N ASN A 100 -22.77 -29.34 34.81
CA ASN A 100 -22.60 -29.52 36.25
C ASN A 100 -22.18 -28.20 36.94
N SER A 101 -22.45 -28.12 38.24
CA SER A 101 -22.19 -26.90 39.04
C SER A 101 -20.72 -26.44 39.01
N LYS A 102 -19.78 -27.39 38.91
CA LYS A 102 -18.33 -27.10 38.88
C LYS A 102 -17.91 -26.45 37.56
N ALA A 103 -18.30 -27.03 36.43
CA ALA A 103 -18.03 -26.53 35.09
C ALA A 103 -18.66 -25.15 34.89
N LEU A 104 -19.90 -24.94 35.35
CA LEU A 104 -20.54 -23.63 35.29
C LEU A 104 -19.74 -22.56 36.05
N SER A 105 -19.19 -22.88 37.23
CA SER A 105 -18.33 -21.94 37.96
C SER A 105 -17.05 -21.61 37.19
N GLU A 106 -16.37 -22.61 36.62
CA GLU A 106 -15.14 -22.42 35.86
C GLU A 106 -15.38 -21.62 34.56
N ILE A 107 -16.46 -21.93 33.84
CA ILE A 107 -16.89 -21.21 32.65
C ILE A 107 -17.26 -19.77 33.00
N GLY A 108 -17.98 -19.55 34.11
CA GLY A 108 -18.36 -18.22 34.57
C GLY A 108 -17.14 -17.33 34.85
N ASP A 109 -16.11 -17.87 35.49
CA ASP A 109 -14.87 -17.11 35.76
C ASP A 109 -14.04 -16.88 34.48
N TRP A 110 -14.04 -17.84 33.56
CA TRP A 110 -13.43 -17.68 32.24
C TRP A 110 -14.13 -16.58 31.41
N LEU A 111 -15.46 -16.57 31.41
CA LEU A 111 -16.27 -15.56 30.71
C LEU A 111 -16.01 -14.16 31.28
N LYS A 112 -15.92 -14.01 32.61
CA LYS A 112 -15.56 -12.72 33.23
C LYS A 112 -14.21 -12.19 32.77
N LEU A 113 -13.23 -13.08 32.54
CA LEU A 113 -11.90 -12.67 32.08
C LEU A 113 -11.89 -12.32 30.58
N ARG A 114 -12.80 -12.90 29.79
CA ARG A 114 -12.91 -12.66 28.35
C ARG A 114 -13.81 -11.48 27.99
N ASP A 115 -14.88 -11.25 28.75
CA ASP A 115 -15.83 -10.15 28.55
C ASP A 115 -15.29 -8.82 29.10
N THR A 116 -14.09 -8.45 28.68
CA THR A 116 -13.46 -7.16 29.02
C THR A 116 -13.48 -6.24 27.81
N PRO A 117 -13.62 -4.91 28.00
CA PRO A 117 -13.63 -3.95 26.90
C PRO A 117 -12.33 -4.03 26.08
N GLN A 118 -12.47 -4.01 24.76
CA GLN A 118 -11.31 -3.98 23.88
C GLN A 118 -10.61 -2.62 23.95
N GLN A 119 -9.30 -2.64 24.14
CA GLN A 119 -8.47 -1.45 24.10
C GLN A 119 -8.42 -0.88 22.68
N GLN A 120 -8.42 0.45 22.59
CA GLN A 120 -8.37 1.18 21.33
C GLN A 120 -7.13 2.08 21.30
N VAL A 121 -6.61 2.31 20.10
CA VAL A 121 -5.48 3.20 19.86
C VAL A 121 -5.90 4.25 18.86
N HIS A 122 -5.67 5.51 19.21
CA HIS A 122 -5.65 6.62 18.30
C HIS A 122 -4.26 6.74 17.68
N ILE A 123 -4.16 6.75 16.36
CA ILE A 123 -2.92 6.87 15.62
C ILE A 123 -2.94 8.19 14.86
N THR A 124 -1.94 9.03 15.09
CA THR A 124 -1.69 10.25 14.32
C THR A 124 -0.38 10.11 13.57
N ALA A 125 -0.39 10.28 12.26
CA ALA A 125 0.84 10.44 11.48
C ALA A 125 1.02 11.90 11.09
N HIS A 126 2.28 12.33 10.96
CA HIS A 126 2.65 13.61 10.37
C HIS A 126 3.59 13.35 9.20
N ILE A 127 3.17 13.72 8.00
CA ILE A 127 3.94 13.55 6.77
C ILE A 127 4.32 14.95 6.31
N VAL A 128 5.63 15.21 6.25
CA VAL A 128 6.18 16.48 5.78
C VAL A 128 6.96 16.18 4.52
N SER A 129 6.54 16.75 3.40
CA SER A 129 7.33 16.71 2.17
C SER A 129 7.62 18.10 1.62
N SER A 130 8.84 18.29 1.16
CA SER A 130 9.30 19.53 0.54
C SER A 130 9.95 19.22 -0.80
N SER A 131 9.61 19.99 -1.82
CA SER A 131 10.21 19.94 -3.15
C SER A 131 10.67 21.35 -3.51
N GLN A 132 11.92 21.48 -3.91
CA GLN A 132 12.52 22.72 -4.37
C GLN A 132 13.22 22.46 -5.71
N ASP A 133 12.80 23.18 -6.74
CA ASP A 133 13.46 23.22 -8.04
C ASP A 133 13.97 24.64 -8.29
N ALA A 134 15.27 24.77 -8.54
CA ALA A 134 15.91 26.02 -8.96
C ALA A 134 16.56 25.82 -10.33
N LEU A 135 16.38 26.80 -11.21
CA LEU A 135 16.92 26.80 -12.57
C LEU A 135 17.59 28.15 -12.83
N ASN A 136 18.87 28.09 -13.15
CA ASN A 136 19.65 29.23 -13.59
C ASN A 136 20.15 28.97 -15.01
N GLU A 137 19.86 29.89 -15.92
CA GLU A 137 20.26 29.81 -17.32
C GLU A 137 20.79 31.16 -17.76
N LEU A 138 21.97 31.15 -18.35
CA LEU A 138 22.60 32.34 -18.91
C LEU A 138 23.31 31.94 -20.20
N GLY A 139 23.05 32.66 -21.27
CA GLY A 139 23.76 32.40 -22.51
C GLY A 139 23.57 33.46 -23.56
N THR A 140 24.27 33.22 -24.65
CA THR A 140 24.28 34.09 -25.82
C THR A 140 24.10 33.27 -27.08
N GLN A 141 23.24 33.73 -27.98
CA GLN A 141 23.05 33.15 -29.31
C GLN A 141 23.51 34.12 -30.40
N TRP A 142 24.14 33.58 -31.43
CA TRP A 142 24.63 34.34 -32.57
C TRP A 142 23.89 33.94 -33.83
N GLY A 143 23.31 34.92 -34.53
CA GLY A 143 22.53 34.72 -35.75
C GLY A 143 23.07 35.55 -36.91
N LEU A 144 23.00 35.00 -38.13
CA LEU A 144 23.23 35.75 -39.37
C LEU A 144 21.91 35.83 -40.13
N GLN A 145 21.27 36.99 -40.11
CA GLN A 145 20.01 37.21 -40.83
C GLN A 145 20.30 37.69 -42.25
N ALA A 146 19.84 36.92 -43.26
CA ALA A 146 19.88 37.37 -44.63
C ALA A 146 18.75 38.38 -44.89
N LEU A 147 19.09 39.59 -45.33
CA LEU A 147 18.10 40.52 -45.88
C LEU A 147 17.55 39.90 -47.16
N LYS A 148 16.32 39.37 -47.10
CA LYS A 148 15.59 39.05 -48.33
C LYS A 148 15.21 40.37 -48.99
N THR A 149 16.00 40.78 -49.98
CA THR A 149 15.50 41.73 -50.99
C THR A 149 14.30 41.07 -51.64
N GLN A 150 13.16 41.75 -51.63
CA GLN A 150 11.93 41.30 -52.25
C GLN A 150 12.15 41.15 -53.76
N THR A 151 12.59 39.97 -54.17
CA THR A 151 12.56 39.51 -55.55
C THR A 151 11.99 38.10 -55.50
N GLU A 152 10.79 37.96 -56.05
CA GLU A 152 10.04 36.71 -56.20
C GLU A 152 10.88 35.68 -56.96
N ALA A 153 11.62 34.84 -56.23
CA ALA A 153 12.14 33.59 -56.76
C ALA A 153 12.40 32.66 -55.57
N ALA A 154 11.49 31.71 -55.38
CA ALA A 154 11.66 30.61 -54.46
C ALA A 154 12.93 29.82 -54.83
N SER A 155 13.94 29.85 -53.96
CA SER A 155 15.00 28.85 -53.96
C SER A 155 15.01 28.11 -52.63
N THR A 156 14.67 26.85 -52.77
CA THR A 156 14.74 25.76 -51.80
C THR A 156 16.19 25.55 -51.36
N ILE A 157 16.51 25.86 -50.10
CA ILE A 157 17.66 25.29 -49.39
C ILE A 157 17.12 24.67 -48.08
N PRO A 158 17.46 23.41 -47.75
CA PRO A 158 16.78 22.66 -46.72
C PRO A 158 17.31 22.99 -45.32
N ASN A 159 16.37 23.17 -44.39
CA ASN A 159 16.47 22.76 -42.98
C ASN A 159 17.72 23.21 -42.20
N ALA A 160 17.78 24.50 -41.85
CA ALA A 160 18.45 24.96 -40.64
C ALA A 160 17.36 25.36 -39.64
N ILE A 161 17.36 24.67 -38.50
CA ILE A 161 16.52 24.79 -37.30
C ILE A 161 15.66 26.08 -37.27
N SER A 162 14.40 25.92 -37.66
CA SER A 162 13.36 26.94 -37.52
C SER A 162 12.92 27.04 -36.05
N THR A 163 13.68 27.72 -35.21
CA THR A 163 13.13 28.39 -34.01
C THR A 163 12.57 29.75 -34.42
N THR A 164 11.57 29.72 -35.31
CA THR A 164 10.81 30.90 -35.72
C THR A 164 9.39 30.76 -35.19
N SER A 165 9.19 31.13 -33.92
CA SER A 165 7.87 31.51 -33.41
C SER A 165 7.95 32.95 -32.95
N SER A 166 7.15 33.80 -33.61
CA SER A 166 6.88 35.22 -33.39
C SER A 166 8.04 36.21 -33.61
N LEU A 167 8.28 36.59 -34.86
CA LEU A 167 8.80 37.92 -35.26
C LEU A 167 8.44 38.29 -36.73
N ASN A 168 7.45 37.62 -37.33
CA ASN A 168 6.92 38.00 -38.65
C ASN A 168 5.79 39.03 -38.50
N SER A 169 6.11 40.25 -38.05
CA SER A 169 5.27 41.45 -38.24
C SER A 169 5.89 42.72 -37.63
N ALA A 170 7.17 42.99 -37.89
CA ALA A 170 7.70 44.34 -37.68
C ALA A 170 8.89 44.61 -38.61
N LEU A 171 8.64 45.48 -39.58
CA LEU A 171 9.59 46.41 -40.20
C LEU A 171 10.50 45.92 -41.34
N SER A 172 10.14 46.42 -42.53
CA SER A 172 11.00 46.83 -43.65
C SER A 172 11.90 48.04 -43.31
N THR A 173 12.43 48.12 -42.09
CA THR A 173 13.43 49.10 -41.62
C THR A 173 14.20 48.50 -40.45
N PRO A 174 15.49 48.83 -40.23
CA PRO A 174 16.24 48.26 -39.11
C PRO A 174 15.73 48.92 -37.81
N SER A 175 14.83 48.26 -37.09
CA SER A 175 14.48 48.68 -35.73
C SER A 175 15.61 48.29 -34.78
N LEU A 176 16.05 49.27 -34.02
CA LEU A 176 16.96 49.09 -32.89
C LEU A 176 16.22 48.29 -31.80
N SER A 177 16.81 47.17 -31.41
CA SER A 177 16.61 46.51 -30.11
C SER A 177 15.17 46.10 -29.77
N ALA A 178 14.77 44.90 -30.18
CA ALA A 178 13.61 44.24 -29.59
C ALA A 178 13.99 43.73 -28.18
N LEU A 179 13.73 44.55 -27.16
CA LEU A 179 13.69 44.11 -25.77
C LEU A 179 12.33 43.46 -25.51
N SER A 180 12.23 42.15 -25.72
CA SER A 180 11.01 41.39 -25.50
C SER A 180 10.89 40.96 -24.03
N LEU A 181 10.54 41.91 -23.15
CA LEU A 181 10.19 41.62 -21.76
C LEU A 181 8.73 41.14 -21.68
N HIS A 182 8.45 40.04 -20.96
CA HIS A 182 7.10 39.49 -20.70
C HIS A 182 6.36 38.80 -21.86
N GLN A 183 7.03 37.99 -22.67
CA GLN A 183 6.32 37.12 -23.61
C GLN A 183 5.65 35.96 -22.83
N ASN A 184 4.31 35.96 -22.78
CA ASN A 184 3.51 34.90 -22.15
C ASN A 184 3.58 33.62 -23.00
N THR A 185 4.74 32.97 -22.98
CA THR A 185 4.97 31.67 -23.61
C THR A 185 5.30 30.65 -22.52
N LYS A 186 5.05 29.37 -22.80
CA LYS A 186 5.20 28.27 -21.82
C LYS A 186 6.64 28.09 -21.28
N ASN A 187 7.62 28.84 -21.79
CA ASN A 187 8.97 29.01 -21.25
C ASN A 187 9.31 30.50 -21.19
N PRO A 188 9.35 31.15 -20.01
CA PRO A 188 9.68 32.57 -19.87
C PRO A 188 11.19 32.79 -19.99
N LEU A 189 11.79 32.44 -21.13
CA LEU A 189 13.16 32.85 -21.42
C LEU A 189 13.12 34.32 -21.83
N HIS A 190 13.55 35.21 -20.93
CA HIS A 190 13.76 36.62 -21.23
C HIS A 190 15.04 36.75 -22.06
N TYR A 191 14.95 37.47 -23.17
CA TYR A 191 16.10 37.72 -24.04
C TYR A 191 16.17 39.19 -24.49
N ILE A 192 17.39 39.63 -24.79
CA ILE A 192 17.71 40.93 -25.35
C ILE A 192 18.49 40.71 -26.65
N ALA A 193 17.99 41.23 -27.76
CA ALA A 193 18.64 41.10 -29.06
C ALA A 193 19.25 42.41 -29.56
N PHE A 194 20.47 42.33 -30.10
CA PHE A 194 21.23 43.44 -30.68
C PHE A 194 21.68 43.11 -32.09
N ASN A 195 21.42 44.01 -33.04
CA ASN A 195 22.06 43.97 -34.35
C ASN A 195 23.41 44.69 -34.27
N ILE A 196 24.51 43.94 -34.32
CA ILE A 196 25.83 44.48 -34.00
C ILE A 196 26.71 44.77 -35.22
N ALA A 197 26.43 44.14 -36.37
CA ALA A 197 27.22 44.36 -37.59
C ALA A 197 26.43 44.04 -38.87
N ARG A 198 26.93 44.56 -40.01
CA ARG A 198 26.47 44.18 -41.35
C ARG A 198 27.63 43.59 -42.14
N ILE A 199 27.51 42.34 -42.57
CA ILE A 199 28.56 41.60 -43.30
C ILE A 199 27.97 41.09 -44.61
N ASN A 200 28.50 41.53 -45.75
CA ASN A 200 28.06 41.10 -47.09
C ASN A 200 26.53 41.18 -47.32
N GLY A 201 25.90 42.26 -46.83
CA GLY A 201 24.46 42.46 -46.94
C GLY A 201 23.61 41.69 -45.91
N ARG A 202 24.22 40.89 -45.02
CA ARG A 202 23.55 40.19 -43.91
C ARG A 202 23.75 40.95 -42.59
N LEU A 203 22.78 40.86 -41.69
CA LEU A 203 22.89 41.41 -40.34
C LEU A 203 23.40 40.34 -39.38
N LEU A 204 24.37 40.72 -38.54
CA LEU A 204 24.85 39.91 -37.44
C LEU A 204 24.06 40.30 -36.18
N GLU A 205 23.36 39.32 -35.64
CA GLU A 205 22.51 39.47 -34.45
C GLU A 205 23.15 38.73 -33.26
N LEU A 206 23.17 39.41 -32.12
CA LEU A 206 23.56 38.87 -30.83
C LEU A 206 22.34 38.89 -29.92
N GLU A 207 21.92 37.71 -29.45
CA GLU A 207 20.87 37.55 -28.47
C GLU A 207 21.49 37.14 -27.13
N LEU A 208 21.14 37.84 -26.06
CA LEU A 208 21.49 37.45 -24.69
C LEU A 208 20.23 36.96 -23.98
N SER A 209 20.28 35.76 -23.42
CA SER A 209 19.21 35.17 -22.63
C SER A 209 19.66 34.95 -21.19
N ALA A 210 18.76 35.26 -20.25
CA ALA A 210 18.97 34.98 -18.83
C ALA A 210 17.64 34.57 -18.18
N LEU A 211 17.69 33.52 -17.36
CA LEU A 211 16.56 33.02 -16.59
C LEU A 211 17.05 32.56 -15.22
N GLU A 212 16.40 33.04 -14.19
CA GLU A 212 16.49 32.52 -12.83
C GLU A 212 15.06 32.19 -12.40
N GLN A 213 14.80 30.93 -12.06
CA GLN A 213 13.50 30.43 -11.67
C GLN A 213 13.61 29.55 -10.45
N GLU A 214 12.83 29.87 -9.42
CA GLU A 214 12.71 29.06 -8.21
C GLU A 214 11.27 28.59 -8.03
N LYS A 215 11.09 27.31 -7.73
CA LYS A 215 9.81 26.69 -7.42
C LYS A 215 9.95 25.94 -6.11
N GLN A 216 9.18 26.32 -5.10
CA GLN A 216 9.15 25.66 -3.80
C GLN A 216 7.74 25.16 -3.49
N LEU A 217 7.63 23.92 -3.05
CA LEU A 217 6.40 23.27 -2.61
C LEU A 217 6.64 22.61 -1.26
N SER A 218 5.74 22.83 -0.31
CA SER A 218 5.76 22.18 1.00
C SER A 218 4.38 21.60 1.27
N ILE A 219 4.34 20.32 1.64
CA ILE A 219 3.12 19.57 1.94
C ILE A 219 3.24 19.06 3.37
N ILE A 220 2.23 19.39 4.18
CA ILE A 220 2.09 18.86 5.55
C ILE A 220 0.75 18.15 5.59
N ALA A 221 0.79 16.84 5.78
CA ALA A 221 -0.39 16.02 5.94
C ALA A 221 -0.42 15.37 7.32
N SER A 222 -1.61 15.25 7.91
CA SER A 222 -1.76 14.67 9.26
C SER A 222 -2.95 13.73 9.35
N PRO A 223 -2.89 12.54 8.73
CA PRO A 223 -3.98 11.56 8.83
C PRO A 223 -4.09 11.04 10.27
N ARG A 224 -5.32 10.88 10.73
CA ARG A 224 -5.66 10.40 12.07
C ARG A 224 -6.74 9.35 11.97
N LEU A 225 -6.59 8.27 12.73
CA LEU A 225 -7.62 7.24 12.84
C LEU A 225 -7.58 6.59 14.21
N THR A 226 -8.69 5.99 14.61
CA THR A 226 -8.79 5.18 15.83
C THR A 226 -9.15 3.75 15.44
N THR A 227 -8.49 2.77 16.04
CA THR A 227 -8.82 1.36 15.81
C THR A 227 -8.61 0.51 17.05
N ALA A 228 -9.29 -0.62 17.12
CA ALA A 228 -9.20 -1.58 18.21
C ALA A 228 -7.96 -2.47 18.07
N HIS A 229 -7.58 -3.12 19.16
CA HIS A 229 -6.53 -4.15 19.18
C HIS A 229 -6.74 -5.20 18.08
N GLU A 230 -5.69 -5.46 17.28
CA GLU A 230 -5.67 -6.45 16.19
C GLU A 230 -6.68 -6.18 15.05
N LYS A 231 -7.26 -4.98 15.00
CA LYS A 231 -8.16 -4.57 13.92
C LYS A 231 -7.45 -3.61 12.97
N THR A 232 -7.35 -4.02 11.71
CA THR A 232 -6.85 -3.16 10.63
C THR A 232 -7.85 -2.05 10.36
N ALA A 233 -7.34 -0.82 10.28
CA ALA A 233 -8.10 0.35 9.87
C ALA A 233 -7.33 1.10 8.79
N SER A 234 -8.06 1.74 7.88
CA SER A 234 -7.48 2.54 6.81
C SER A 234 -8.23 3.85 6.60
N ILE A 235 -7.50 4.86 6.16
CA ILE A 235 -8.01 6.15 5.72
C ILE A 235 -7.35 6.49 4.40
N LYS A 236 -8.12 6.94 3.41
CA LYS A 236 -7.64 7.37 2.09
C LYS A 236 -8.32 8.67 1.68
N GLN A 237 -7.57 9.56 1.04
CA GLN A 237 -8.06 10.80 0.46
C GLN A 237 -7.30 11.10 -0.83
N GLY A 238 -8.01 11.35 -1.92
CA GLY A 238 -7.40 11.75 -3.18
C GLY A 238 -8.34 11.55 -4.35
N THR A 239 -7.77 11.27 -5.52
CA THR A 239 -8.53 11.10 -6.76
C THR A 239 -8.17 9.81 -7.47
N GLU A 240 -9.08 9.34 -8.31
CA GLU A 240 -8.83 8.22 -9.22
C GLU A 240 -8.61 8.76 -10.63
N ILE A 241 -7.52 8.34 -11.26
CA ILE A 241 -7.15 8.74 -12.61
C ILE A 241 -7.52 7.59 -13.56
N PRO A 242 -8.37 7.82 -14.58
CA PRO A 242 -8.71 6.80 -15.57
C PRO A 242 -7.58 6.62 -16.59
N TYR A 243 -7.24 5.37 -16.87
CA TYR A 243 -6.33 4.94 -17.93
C TYR A 243 -7.13 4.14 -18.96
N VAL A 244 -7.14 4.65 -20.20
CA VAL A 244 -7.76 3.97 -21.33
C VAL A 244 -6.74 3.09 -22.03
N SER A 245 -6.95 1.78 -22.06
CA SER A 245 -6.20 0.86 -22.91
C SER A 245 -7.08 0.36 -24.04
N ARG A 246 -6.51 0.35 -25.26
CA ARG A 246 -7.16 -0.20 -26.45
C ARG A 246 -6.42 -1.46 -26.87
N ASP A 247 -7.12 -2.59 -26.82
CA ASP A 247 -6.61 -3.89 -27.26
C ASP A 247 -7.61 -4.48 -28.25
N ASN A 248 -7.18 -4.68 -29.50
CA ASN A 248 -7.96 -5.28 -30.59
C ASN A 248 -9.43 -4.82 -30.65
N GLU A 249 -9.63 -3.49 -30.78
CA GLU A 249 -10.95 -2.80 -30.82
C GLU A 249 -11.75 -2.77 -29.51
N ILE A 250 -11.29 -3.42 -28.45
CA ILE A 250 -11.88 -3.32 -27.11
C ILE A 250 -11.21 -2.17 -26.35
N THR A 251 -12.01 -1.20 -25.92
CA THR A 251 -11.55 -0.12 -25.02
C THR A 251 -11.84 -0.50 -23.58
N ARG A 252 -10.81 -0.60 -22.74
CA ARG A 252 -10.93 -0.83 -21.29
C ARG A 252 -10.49 0.43 -20.54
N VAL A 253 -11.27 0.83 -19.55
CA VAL A 253 -10.93 1.93 -18.64
C VAL A 253 -10.51 1.32 -17.31
N GLN A 254 -9.30 1.61 -16.84
CA GLN A 254 -8.80 1.21 -15.53
C GLN A 254 -8.53 2.45 -14.69
N PHE A 255 -9.10 2.51 -13.49
CA PHE A 255 -8.84 3.59 -12.55
C PHE A 255 -7.60 3.27 -11.70
N LYS A 256 -6.70 4.25 -11.54
CA LYS A 256 -5.59 4.16 -10.58
C LYS A 256 -5.71 5.27 -9.54
N GLU A 257 -5.57 4.89 -8.28
CA GLU A 257 -5.63 5.81 -7.15
C GLU A 257 -4.37 6.69 -7.05
N ALA A 258 -4.57 8.00 -7.02
CA ALA A 258 -3.59 9.00 -6.58
C ALA A 258 -4.07 9.57 -5.25
N VAL A 259 -3.85 8.81 -4.18
CA VAL A 259 -4.36 9.08 -2.84
C VAL A 259 -3.24 9.21 -1.82
N LEU A 260 -3.45 10.11 -0.86
CA LEU A 260 -2.84 10.04 0.45
C LEU A 260 -3.61 9.02 1.27
N GLY A 261 -2.92 8.05 1.87
CA GLY A 261 -3.55 7.01 2.66
C GLY A 261 -2.66 6.47 3.76
N MET A 262 -3.30 5.95 4.79
CA MET A 262 -2.67 5.24 5.89
C MET A 262 -3.50 4.02 6.23
N GLU A 263 -2.85 2.87 6.31
CA GLU A 263 -3.41 1.61 6.79
C GLU A 263 -2.56 1.15 7.99
N VAL A 264 -3.23 0.76 9.07
CA VAL A 264 -2.57 0.39 10.31
C VAL A 264 -3.27 -0.76 11.00
N THR A 265 -2.48 -1.66 11.58
CA THR A 265 -2.95 -2.69 12.50
C THR A 265 -2.17 -2.58 13.81
N PRO A 266 -2.81 -2.18 14.93
CA PRO A 266 -2.12 -2.06 16.21
C PRO A 266 -2.22 -3.34 17.03
N ILE A 267 -1.11 -3.69 17.67
CA ILE A 267 -1.00 -4.79 18.63
C ILE A 267 -0.57 -4.16 19.95
N ILE A 268 -1.47 -4.15 20.92
CA ILE A 268 -1.29 -3.52 22.22
C ILE A 268 -0.66 -4.56 23.16
N GLN A 269 0.48 -4.23 23.73
CA GLN A 269 1.21 -5.12 24.63
C GLN A 269 0.98 -4.72 26.09
N ARG A 270 1.13 -5.67 27.02
CA ARG A 270 0.88 -5.47 28.46
C ARG A 270 1.72 -4.36 29.11
N ASN A 271 2.85 -3.99 28.51
CA ASN A 271 3.78 -2.97 29.00
C ASN A 271 3.52 -1.57 28.39
N LYS A 272 2.29 -1.29 27.95
CA LYS A 272 1.91 -0.03 27.26
C LYS A 272 2.74 0.27 26.01
N LYS A 273 3.34 -0.77 25.41
CA LYS A 273 3.93 -0.69 24.09
C LYS A 273 2.89 -1.05 23.07
N ILE A 274 2.92 -0.33 21.96
CA ILE A 274 2.02 -0.50 20.84
C ILE A 274 2.90 -0.84 19.65
N ARG A 275 2.74 -2.05 19.15
CA ARG A 275 3.34 -2.49 17.90
C ARG A 275 2.39 -2.10 16.77
N LEU A 276 2.87 -1.35 15.80
CA LEU A 276 2.11 -0.85 14.67
C LEU A 276 2.67 -1.49 13.41
N ILE A 277 1.82 -2.23 12.70
CA ILE A 277 2.06 -2.61 11.31
C ILE A 277 1.46 -1.51 10.46
N LEU A 278 2.30 -0.75 9.76
CA LEU A 278 1.95 0.50 9.09
C LEU A 278 2.24 0.42 7.59
N LYS A 279 1.28 0.89 6.79
CA LYS A 279 1.45 1.20 5.39
C LYS A 279 0.94 2.62 5.13
N ILE A 280 1.84 3.53 4.81
CA ILE A 280 1.51 4.92 4.49
C ILE A 280 1.87 5.17 3.04
N SER A 281 0.97 5.79 2.29
CA SER A 281 1.15 6.14 0.89
C SER A 281 0.80 7.61 0.65
N GLN A 282 1.68 8.36 0.01
CA GLN A 282 1.40 9.66 -0.59
C GLN A 282 1.58 9.51 -2.10
N ASN A 283 0.47 9.35 -2.80
CA ASN A 283 0.47 9.27 -4.26
C ASN A 283 -0.16 10.56 -4.83
N THR A 284 0.58 11.28 -5.67
CA THR A 284 0.12 12.53 -6.30
C THR A 284 0.08 12.39 -7.82
N PRO A 285 -0.89 13.04 -8.49
CA PRO A 285 -0.88 13.12 -9.95
C PRO A 285 0.38 13.84 -10.44
N GLY A 286 1.15 13.17 -11.29
CA GLY A 286 2.42 13.66 -11.84
C GLY A 286 2.24 14.44 -13.15
N ILE A 287 3.27 14.45 -13.99
CA ILE A 287 3.23 15.09 -15.31
C ILE A 287 2.46 14.26 -16.33
N ALA A 288 1.87 14.94 -17.31
CA ALA A 288 1.26 14.30 -18.46
C ALA A 288 2.33 13.78 -19.44
N LEU A 289 2.22 12.51 -19.79
CA LEU A 289 3.10 11.80 -20.72
C LEU A 289 2.32 11.50 -21.99
N VAL A 290 2.86 11.94 -23.13
CA VAL A 290 2.27 11.62 -24.44
C VAL A 290 2.93 10.36 -24.98
N GLN A 291 2.18 9.27 -25.06
CA GLN A 291 2.65 8.02 -25.66
C GLN A 291 1.60 7.51 -26.64
N GLY A 292 1.99 7.28 -27.90
CA GLY A 292 1.09 6.72 -28.92
C GLY A 292 -0.11 7.60 -29.28
N GLY A 293 -0.03 8.93 -29.11
CA GLY A 293 -1.12 9.86 -29.42
C GLY A 293 -2.18 10.02 -28.32
N SER A 294 -1.99 9.39 -27.16
CA SER A 294 -2.84 9.57 -25.98
C SER A 294 -2.03 10.17 -24.82
N GLU A 295 -2.61 11.15 -24.14
CA GLU A 295 -2.02 11.81 -22.97
C GLU A 295 -2.39 11.03 -21.70
N HIS A 296 -1.38 10.57 -20.97
CA HIS A 296 -1.55 9.80 -19.72
C HIS A 296 -0.86 10.54 -18.58
N LEU A 297 -1.53 10.68 -17.45
CA LEU A 297 -0.90 11.26 -16.27
C LEU A 297 0.02 10.22 -15.62
N SER A 298 1.25 10.61 -15.27
CA SER A 298 2.07 9.81 -14.35
C SER A 298 1.52 9.92 -12.92
N ILE A 299 1.93 9.02 -12.03
CA ILE A 299 1.62 9.10 -10.60
C ILE A 299 2.95 9.04 -9.87
N ASP A 300 3.25 10.12 -9.15
CA ASP A 300 4.40 10.18 -8.27
C ASP A 300 4.02 9.46 -6.97
N LYS A 301 4.76 8.40 -6.64
CA LYS A 301 4.46 7.53 -5.50
C LYS A 301 5.51 7.66 -4.41
N GLN A 302 5.04 7.84 -3.18
CA GLN A 302 5.86 7.86 -1.98
C GLN A 302 5.21 6.95 -0.95
N GLU A 303 5.77 5.76 -0.72
CA GLU A 303 5.16 4.74 0.12
C GLU A 303 6.17 4.20 1.15
N ILE A 304 5.69 3.95 2.37
CA ILE A 304 6.45 3.29 3.43
C ILE A 304 5.62 2.14 4.01
N SER A 305 6.24 0.98 4.14
CA SER A 305 5.66 -0.20 4.80
C SER A 305 6.64 -0.65 5.86
N THR A 306 6.22 -0.60 7.13
CA THR A 306 7.11 -0.89 8.25
C THR A 306 6.34 -1.44 9.45
N GLU A 307 7.07 -2.10 10.33
CA GLU A 307 6.58 -2.55 11.63
C GLU A 307 7.45 -1.93 12.71
N VAL A 308 6.82 -1.20 13.64
CA VAL A 308 7.53 -0.50 14.73
C VAL A 308 6.84 -0.75 16.06
N THR A 309 7.60 -0.74 17.15
CA THR A 309 7.05 -0.82 18.51
C THR A 309 7.41 0.45 19.27
N ILE A 310 6.40 1.16 19.76
CA ILE A 310 6.53 2.50 20.36
C ILE A 310 5.73 2.51 21.68
N HIS A 311 6.10 3.35 22.66
CA HIS A 311 5.27 3.51 23.85
C HIS A 311 4.05 4.39 23.58
N ASP A 312 3.03 4.24 24.41
CA ASP A 312 1.86 5.13 24.43
C ASP A 312 2.26 6.62 24.55
N GLY A 313 1.79 7.44 23.60
CA GLY A 313 2.01 8.89 23.55
C GLY A 313 3.37 9.34 23.00
N GLU A 314 4.30 8.41 22.75
CA GLU A 314 5.60 8.75 22.18
C GLU A 314 5.53 8.98 20.66
N THR A 315 6.36 9.89 20.16
CA THR A 315 6.48 10.15 18.72
C THR A 315 7.80 9.61 18.21
N ILE A 316 7.75 8.83 17.14
CA ILE A 316 8.94 8.33 16.45
C ILE A 316 8.95 8.77 14.99
N MET A 317 10.14 9.06 14.46
CA MET A 317 10.37 9.20 13.03
C MET A 317 10.47 7.81 12.40
N LEU A 318 9.51 7.46 11.55
CA LEU A 318 9.50 6.16 10.85
C LEU A 318 10.60 6.09 9.79
N GLY A 319 10.91 7.23 9.19
CA GLY A 319 11.92 7.37 8.15
C GLY A 319 11.73 8.62 7.31
N GLY A 320 12.56 8.73 6.29
CA GLY A 320 12.50 9.81 5.32
C GLY A 320 13.36 9.54 4.11
N ILE A 321 13.12 10.29 3.04
CA ILE A 321 13.91 10.24 1.80
C ILE A 321 14.41 11.65 1.54
N PHE A 322 15.72 11.78 1.35
CA PHE A 322 16.35 13.02 0.90
C PHE A 322 16.99 12.75 -0.46
N GLN A 323 16.60 13.52 -1.46
CA GLN A 323 17.13 13.42 -2.82
C GLN A 323 17.55 14.80 -3.29
N GLN A 324 18.81 14.90 -3.74
CA GLN A 324 19.32 16.10 -4.41
C GLN A 324 19.84 15.71 -5.79
N LYS A 325 19.39 16.41 -6.82
CA LYS A 325 19.85 16.27 -8.21
C LYS A 325 20.38 17.62 -8.67
N GLN A 326 21.61 17.62 -9.17
CA GLN A 326 22.22 18.77 -9.81
C GLN A 326 22.54 18.39 -11.26
N GLN A 327 22.13 19.22 -12.20
CA GLN A 327 22.35 19.02 -13.61
C GLN A 327 22.90 20.31 -14.20
N GLU A 328 24.14 20.25 -14.67
CA GLU A 328 24.82 21.35 -15.34
C GLU A 328 24.97 21.00 -16.82
N HIS A 329 24.52 21.91 -17.69
CA HIS A 329 24.63 21.77 -19.13
C HIS A 329 25.27 23.02 -19.71
N THR A 330 26.42 22.85 -20.35
CA THR A 330 27.15 23.94 -21.01
C THR A 330 27.28 23.66 -22.50
N ALA A 331 26.63 24.46 -23.32
CA ALA A 331 26.87 24.51 -24.76
C ALA A 331 27.84 25.67 -25.04
N LYS A 332 28.85 25.45 -25.90
CA LYS A 332 29.85 26.48 -26.20
C LYS A 332 30.41 26.34 -27.59
N ILE A 333 30.81 27.45 -28.20
CA ILE A 333 31.52 27.44 -29.48
C ILE A 333 32.99 27.10 -29.20
N PRO A 334 33.56 26.05 -29.83
CA PRO A 334 34.96 25.71 -29.65
C PRO A 334 35.85 26.88 -30.10
N PHE A 335 37.02 27.05 -29.45
CA PHE A 335 37.95 28.17 -29.61
C PHE A 335 37.45 29.54 -29.11
N LEU A 336 36.29 30.02 -29.56
CA LEU A 336 35.79 31.36 -29.18
C LEU A 336 35.38 31.46 -27.71
N SER A 337 34.86 30.36 -27.13
CA SER A 337 34.51 30.30 -25.70
C SER A 337 35.71 30.32 -24.76
N SER A 338 36.94 30.14 -25.26
CA SER A 338 38.16 30.11 -24.43
C SER A 338 38.86 31.47 -24.35
N ILE A 339 38.34 32.50 -25.02
CA ILE A 339 38.90 33.85 -24.97
C ILE A 339 38.65 34.44 -23.57
N PRO A 340 39.68 34.91 -22.84
CA PRO A 340 39.50 35.58 -21.56
C PRO A 340 38.56 36.79 -21.68
N LEU A 341 37.74 37.07 -20.67
CA LEU A 341 36.66 38.07 -20.64
C LEU A 341 35.49 37.83 -21.64
N LEU A 342 35.77 37.40 -22.88
CA LEU A 342 34.78 37.32 -23.96
C LEU A 342 34.18 35.92 -24.12
N GLY A 343 34.76 34.89 -23.52
CA GLY A 343 34.32 33.51 -23.68
C GLY A 343 32.88 33.24 -23.24
N VAL A 344 32.38 34.02 -22.27
CA VAL A 344 31.00 33.95 -21.78
C VAL A 344 30.00 34.31 -22.90
N LEU A 345 30.36 35.24 -23.80
CA LEU A 345 29.56 35.62 -24.98
C LEU A 345 29.54 34.55 -26.07
N PHE A 346 30.22 33.43 -25.90
CA PHE A 346 30.20 32.31 -26.85
C PHE A 346 29.82 31.00 -26.17
N SER A 347 29.11 31.10 -25.05
CA SER A 347 28.67 29.98 -24.23
C SER A 347 27.24 30.15 -23.76
N HIS A 348 26.60 29.04 -23.45
CA HIS A 348 25.27 28.95 -22.92
C HIS A 348 25.28 27.92 -21.80
N LYS A 349 25.07 28.39 -20.58
CA LYS A 349 25.11 27.59 -19.35
C LYS A 349 23.71 27.45 -18.79
N ARG A 350 23.34 26.23 -18.42
CA ARG A 350 22.08 25.89 -17.77
C ARG A 350 22.38 25.00 -16.55
N ASP A 351 22.11 25.54 -15.37
CA ASP A 351 22.29 24.89 -14.08
C ASP A 351 20.92 24.64 -13.45
N GLN A 352 20.58 23.37 -13.23
CA GLN A 352 19.33 22.96 -12.63
C GLN A 352 19.59 22.19 -11.34
N HIS A 353 19.01 22.67 -10.25
CA HIS A 353 19.07 22.07 -8.93
C HIS A 353 17.67 21.62 -8.52
N SER A 354 17.55 20.38 -8.06
CA SER A 354 16.29 19.80 -7.59
C SER A 354 16.52 19.10 -6.27
N ARG A 355 15.75 19.45 -5.25
CA ARG A 355 15.82 18.90 -3.90
C ARG A 355 14.44 18.42 -3.48
N HIS A 356 14.38 17.19 -3.00
CA HIS A 356 13.17 16.55 -2.51
C HIS A 356 13.43 15.95 -1.13
N GLU A 357 12.58 16.28 -0.18
CA GLU A 357 12.64 15.81 1.20
C GLU A 357 11.29 15.24 1.60
N LEU A 358 11.29 14.08 2.25
CA LEU A 358 10.12 13.45 2.84
C LEU A 358 10.50 12.97 4.24
N VAL A 359 9.70 13.29 5.24
CA VAL A 359 9.86 12.79 6.61
C VAL A 359 8.49 12.40 7.16
N ILE A 360 8.44 11.25 7.83
CA ILE A 360 7.20 10.70 8.38
C ILE A 360 7.37 10.44 9.88
N PHE A 361 6.48 11.02 10.67
CA PHE A 361 6.37 10.81 12.11
C PHE A 361 5.06 10.09 12.44
N ILE A 362 5.07 9.31 13.52
CA ILE A 362 3.88 8.62 14.03
C ILE A 362 3.81 8.76 15.55
N THR A 363 2.59 8.93 16.05
CA THR A 363 2.27 9.03 17.48
C THR A 363 1.04 8.17 17.77
N PRO A 364 1.19 6.99 18.41
CA PRO A 364 0.07 6.24 18.94
C PRO A 364 -0.34 6.75 20.32
N LYS A 365 -1.64 6.71 20.62
CA LYS A 365 -2.20 7.05 21.92
C LYS A 365 -3.30 6.06 22.29
N LEU A 366 -3.17 5.38 23.42
CA LEU A 366 -4.20 4.50 23.97
C LEU A 366 -5.40 5.34 24.45
N ILE A 367 -6.63 4.89 24.14
CA ILE A 367 -7.89 5.53 24.56
C ILE A 367 -8.59 4.66 25.61
#